data_AF-A0A358U412-F1
#
_entry.id   AF-A0A358U412-F1
#
_cell.length_a   1.000
_cell.length_b   1.000
_cell.length_c   1.000
_cell.angle_alpha   90.00
_cell.angle_beta   90.00
_cell.angle_gamma   90.00
#
_symmetry.space_group_name_H-M   'P 1'
#
loop_
_entity.id
_entity.type
_entity.pdbx_description
1 polymer ?
#
loop_
_entity_poly.entity_id
_entity_poly.type
_entity_poly.pdbx_seq_one_letter_code
_entity_poly.pdbx_strand_id
1 'polypeptide(L)'
;MLTLTPRERVLNLFAGKEVDRPACYSGMGNVTTVALEEIGCKFQDLHGDAQKMAKAGASSYHLFGYESAVIPFDLCVEAEALGCAMNPYDNVEQLL
;
A
#
# COMPACT_ATOMS: atom_id res chain seq x y z
N MET A 1 -18.38 -19.00 15.71
CA MET A 1 -17.87 -17.61 15.57
C MET A 1 -18.11 -17.18 14.14
N LEU A 2 -18.56 -15.95 13.92
CA LEU A 2 -18.66 -15.38 12.58
C LEU A 2 -17.25 -15.26 12.00
N THR A 3 -17.04 -15.70 10.75
CA THR A 3 -15.76 -15.53 10.06
C THR A 3 -15.89 -14.33 9.13
N LEU A 4 -15.21 -13.23 9.45
CA LEU A 4 -15.25 -12.01 8.65
C LEU A 4 -14.21 -12.05 7.53
N THR A 5 -14.50 -11.43 6.40
CA THR A 5 -13.47 -11.10 5.40
C THR A 5 -12.52 -10.03 5.94
N PRO A 6 -11.29 -9.91 5.41
CA PRO A 6 -10.36 -8.82 5.75
C PRO A 6 -10.99 -7.43 5.69
N ARG A 7 -11.72 -7.14 4.59
CA ARG A 7 -12.41 -5.87 4.40
C ARG A 7 -13.47 -5.61 5.47
N GLU A 8 -14.32 -6.59 5.76
CA GLU A 8 -15.36 -6.45 6.80
C GLU A 8 -14.74 -6.23 8.17
N ARG A 9 -13.66 -6.95 8.50
CA ARG A 9 -12.97 -6.81 9.78
C ARG A 9 -12.41 -5.41 9.98
N VAL A 10 -11.71 -4.86 8.99
CA VAL A 10 -11.16 -3.50 9.05
C VAL A 10 -12.28 -2.45 9.13
N LEU A 11 -13.33 -2.55 8.30
CA LEU A 11 -14.43 -1.58 8.31
C LEU A 11 -15.26 -1.64 9.60
N ASN A 12 -15.49 -2.83 10.16
CA ASN A 12 -16.18 -2.99 11.43
C ASN A 12 -15.36 -2.41 12.59
N LEU A 13 -14.04 -2.63 12.59
CA LEU A 13 -13.13 -2.03 13.57
C LEU A 13 -13.26 -0.50 13.57
N PHE A 14 -13.19 0.14 12.39
CA PHE A 14 -13.35 1.60 12.29
C PHE A 14 -14.75 2.09 12.68
N ALA A 15 -15.78 1.28 12.46
CA ALA A 15 -17.14 1.59 12.86
C ALA A 15 -17.44 1.27 14.35
N GLY A 16 -16.46 0.80 15.12
CA GLY A 16 -16.64 0.41 16.52
C GLY A 16 -17.56 -0.80 16.73
N LYS A 17 -17.70 -1.67 15.72
CA LYS A 17 -18.50 -2.90 15.78
C LYS A 17 -17.65 -4.08 16.27
N GLU A 18 -18.30 -5.15 16.71
CA GLU A 18 -17.60 -6.40 17.04
C GLU A 18 -16.88 -6.97 15.81
N VAL A 19 -15.70 -7.53 16.06
CA VAL A 19 -14.85 -8.22 15.08
C VAL A 19 -14.49 -9.60 15.61
N ASP A 20 -14.24 -10.54 14.72
CA ASP A 20 -13.89 -11.92 15.04
C ASP A 20 -12.46 -12.08 15.61
N ARG A 21 -11.57 -11.15 15.29
CA ARG A 21 -10.22 -10.96 15.86
C ARG A 21 -9.68 -9.56 15.58
N PRO A 22 -8.58 -9.12 16.21
CA PRO A 22 -7.89 -7.89 15.81
C PRO A 22 -7.54 -7.88 14.31
N ALA A 23 -7.77 -6.74 13.65
CA ALA A 23 -7.41 -6.54 12.25
C ALA A 23 -5.90 -6.24 12.12
N CYS A 24 -5.25 -6.81 11.11
CA CYS A 24 -3.86 -6.56 10.75
C CYS A 24 -3.81 -5.68 9.50
N TYR A 25 -3.75 -4.36 9.70
CA TYR A 25 -3.80 -3.36 8.64
C TYR A 25 -2.89 -2.17 8.98
N SER A 26 -2.66 -1.29 8.00
CA SER A 26 -1.98 0.01 8.16
C SER A 26 -2.71 1.07 7.33
N GLY A 27 -2.63 2.32 7.78
CA GLY A 27 -3.01 3.50 6.98
C GLY A 27 -1.86 4.04 6.11
N MET A 28 -0.65 3.50 6.29
CA MET A 28 0.56 3.82 5.53
C MET A 28 0.91 2.67 4.58
N GLY A 29 1.59 3.00 3.48
CA GLY A 29 2.13 2.02 2.54
C GLY A 29 3.02 0.98 3.22
N ASN A 30 2.93 -0.25 2.75
CA ASN A 30 3.56 -1.44 3.32
C ASN A 30 4.17 -2.34 2.23
N VAL A 31 4.62 -1.73 1.13
CA VAL A 31 5.32 -2.41 0.04
C VAL A 31 6.66 -2.93 0.55
N THR A 32 7.05 -4.11 0.10
CA THR A 32 8.31 -4.76 0.48
C THR A 32 9.24 -4.88 -0.72
N THR A 33 10.55 -4.99 -0.47
CA THR A 33 11.55 -5.25 -1.52
C THR A 33 11.26 -6.55 -2.28
N VAL A 34 10.78 -7.60 -1.59
CA VAL A 34 10.35 -8.87 -2.21
C VAL A 34 9.26 -8.64 -3.25
N ALA A 35 8.26 -7.80 -2.97
CA ALA A 35 7.20 -7.50 -3.94
C ALA A 35 7.74 -6.73 -5.16
N LEU A 36 8.69 -5.82 -4.95
CA LEU A 36 9.32 -5.08 -6.05
C LEU A 36 10.12 -5.99 -6.99
N GLU A 37 10.84 -6.96 -6.42
CA GLU A 37 11.56 -7.99 -7.16
C GLU A 37 10.61 -8.86 -8.00
N GLU A 38 9.47 -9.29 -7.44
CA GLU A 38 8.46 -10.07 -8.17
C GLU A 38 7.79 -9.28 -9.30
N ILE A 39 7.57 -7.98 -9.12
CA ILE A 39 6.98 -7.09 -10.14
C ILE A 39 8.03 -6.72 -11.20
N GLY A 40 9.32 -6.77 -10.86
CA GLY A 40 10.43 -6.39 -11.73
C GLY A 40 10.58 -4.88 -11.89
N CYS A 41 10.40 -4.11 -10.81
CA CYS A 41 10.55 -2.65 -10.82
C CYS A 41 11.25 -2.13 -9.56
N LYS A 42 11.80 -0.91 -9.62
CA LYS A 42 12.27 -0.18 -8.44
C LYS A 42 11.12 0.59 -7.79
N PHE A 43 11.27 1.00 -6.53
CA PHE A 43 10.22 1.76 -5.85
C PHE A 43 9.89 3.09 -6.55
N GLN A 44 10.91 3.82 -7.02
CA GLN A 44 10.69 5.08 -7.75
C GLN A 44 9.83 4.91 -9.02
N ASP A 45 9.80 3.72 -9.61
CA ASP A 45 9.02 3.43 -10.82
C ASP A 45 7.52 3.32 -10.53
N LEU A 46 7.11 3.22 -9.27
CA LEU A 46 5.72 3.03 -8.87
C LEU A 46 4.91 4.32 -8.97
N HIS A 47 5.49 5.47 -8.61
CA HIS A 47 4.77 6.73 -8.44
C HIS A 47 4.14 7.23 -9.75
N GLY A 48 4.77 6.94 -10.90
CA GLY A 48 4.31 7.36 -12.23
C GLY A 48 3.54 6.30 -13.03
N ASP A 49 3.34 5.09 -12.49
CA ASP A 49 2.72 3.97 -13.22
C ASP A 49 1.60 3.31 -12.40
N ALA A 50 0.36 3.55 -12.83
CA ALA A 50 -0.83 3.06 -12.14
C ALA A 50 -0.90 1.53 -12.06
N GLN A 51 -0.40 0.79 -13.06
CA GLN A 51 -0.43 -0.67 -13.05
C GLN A 51 0.59 -1.23 -12.06
N LYS A 52 1.81 -0.68 -12.05
CA LYS A 52 2.83 -1.06 -11.07
C LYS A 52 2.38 -0.71 -9.65
N MET A 53 1.81 0.48 -9.44
CA MET A 53 1.28 0.91 -8.16
C MET A 53 0.18 -0.03 -7.65
N ALA A 54 -0.78 -0.41 -8.50
CA ALA A 54 -1.83 -1.34 -8.13
C ALA A 54 -1.29 -2.73 -7.77
N LYS A 55 -0.33 -3.25 -8.55
CA LYS A 55 0.34 -4.54 -8.26
C LYS A 55 1.08 -4.50 -6.92
N ALA A 56 1.85 -3.43 -6.67
CA ALA A 56 2.58 -3.25 -5.42
C ALA A 56 1.64 -3.08 -4.22
N GLY A 57 0.54 -2.32 -4.36
CA GLY A 57 -0.44 -2.13 -3.29
C GLY A 57 -1.19 -3.42 -2.91
N ALA A 58 -1.39 -4.33 -3.87
CA ALA A 58 -2.01 -5.62 -3.64
C ALA A 58 -1.04 -6.70 -3.10
N SER A 59 0.27 -6.53 -3.28
CA SER A 59 1.25 -7.58 -3.00
C SER A 59 1.24 -8.04 -1.55
N SER A 60 1.07 -7.12 -0.59
CA SER A 60 1.09 -7.45 0.85
C SER A 60 -0.05 -8.37 1.28
N TYR A 61 -1.21 -8.28 0.62
CA TYR A 61 -2.30 -9.24 0.80
C TYR A 61 -1.87 -10.63 0.31
N HIS A 62 -1.24 -10.70 -0.87
CA HIS A 62 -0.80 -11.96 -1.47
C HIS A 62 0.37 -12.62 -0.73
N LEU A 63 1.33 -11.82 -0.25
CA LEU A 63 2.56 -12.31 0.39
C LEU A 63 2.34 -12.75 1.84
N PHE A 64 1.56 -11.99 2.62
CA PHE A 64 1.42 -12.25 4.06
C PHE A 64 0.02 -11.98 4.63
N GLY A 65 -1.00 -11.86 3.78
CA GLY A 65 -2.40 -11.74 4.21
C GLY A 65 -2.72 -10.40 4.87
N TYR A 66 -1.97 -9.34 4.57
CA TYR A 66 -2.24 -8.00 5.11
C TYR A 66 -3.62 -7.51 4.69
N GLU A 67 -4.39 -7.00 5.64
CA GLU A 67 -5.84 -6.83 5.47
C GLU A 67 -6.23 -5.50 4.83
N SER A 68 -5.24 -4.72 4.38
CA SER A 68 -5.42 -3.50 3.61
C SER A 68 -4.47 -3.45 2.40
N ALA A 69 -4.92 -2.74 1.37
CA ALA A 69 -4.09 -2.22 0.30
C ALA A 69 -4.11 -0.69 0.41
N VAL A 70 -2.93 -0.07 0.47
CA VAL A 70 -2.77 1.38 0.63
C VAL A 70 -1.99 1.92 -0.56
N ILE A 71 -2.56 2.91 -1.25
CA ILE A 71 -1.95 3.67 -2.36
C ILE A 71 -2.39 5.14 -2.25
N PRO A 72 -1.61 6.12 -2.72
CA PRO A 72 -0.24 6.00 -3.27
C PRO A 72 0.80 5.73 -2.15
N PHE A 73 2.09 5.77 -2.51
CA PHE A 73 3.20 5.52 -1.58
C PHE A 73 3.96 6.81 -1.19
N ASP A 74 3.37 7.97 -1.45
CA ASP A 74 3.88 9.29 -1.12
C ASP A 74 2.73 10.20 -0.67
N LEU A 75 3.07 11.42 -0.26
CA LEU A 75 2.13 12.47 0.13
C LEU A 75 2.27 13.70 -0.78
N CYS A 76 2.74 13.49 -2.02
CA CYS A 76 3.13 14.54 -2.94
C CYS A 76 2.09 14.79 -4.05
N VAL A 77 1.13 13.90 -4.26
CA VAL A 77 0.12 14.00 -5.33
C VAL A 77 -0.58 15.37 -5.34
N GLU A 78 -1.06 15.85 -4.19
CA GLU A 78 -1.75 17.15 -4.11
C GLU A 78 -0.79 18.32 -4.34
N ALA A 79 0.44 18.24 -3.83
CA ALA A 79 1.45 19.28 -4.03
C ALA A 79 1.87 19.38 -5.50
N GLU A 80 2.04 18.24 -6.18
CA GLU A 80 2.33 18.15 -7.61
C GLU A 80 1.19 18.76 -8.43
N ALA A 81 -0.07 18.43 -8.10
CA ALA A 81 -1.23 19.03 -8.75
C ALA A 81 -1.31 20.56 -8.59
N LEU A 82 -0.71 21.12 -7.53
CA LEU A 82 -0.61 22.55 -7.28
C LEU A 82 0.65 23.21 -7.89
N GLY A 83 1.49 22.45 -8.59
CA GLY A 83 2.65 22.95 -9.33
C GLY A 83 4.00 22.74 -8.65
N CYS A 84 4.07 21.99 -7.54
CA CYS A 84 5.36 21.55 -7.00
C CYS A 84 5.98 20.48 -7.90
N ALA A 85 7.30 20.44 -7.97
CA ALA A 85 8.01 19.33 -8.60
C ALA A 85 8.13 18.15 -7.62
N MET A 86 7.58 16.99 -7.98
CA MET A 86 7.72 15.76 -7.22
C MET A 86 9.11 15.13 -7.44
N ASN A 87 9.74 14.64 -6.37
CA ASN A 87 10.99 13.88 -6.45
C ASN A 87 10.73 12.42 -6.08
N PRO A 88 10.81 11.48 -7.04
CA PRO A 88 10.54 10.06 -6.78
C PRO A 88 11.75 9.30 -6.21
N TYR A 89 12.83 9.99 -5.82
CA TYR A 89 14.09 9.41 -5.36
C TYR A 89 14.85 8.58 -6.41
N ASP A 90 14.83 9.05 -7.66
CA ASP A 90 15.51 8.43 -8.82
C ASP A 90 17.01 8.16 -8.62
N ASN A 91 17.67 8.95 -7.79
CA ASN A 91 19.10 8.89 -7.48
C ASN A 91 19.46 8.08 -6.22
N VAL A 92 18.51 7.35 -5.62
CA VAL A 92 18.72 6.55 -4.40
C VAL A 92 18.68 5.06 -4.75
N GLU A 93 19.79 4.35 -4.56
CA GLU A 93 19.90 2.93 -4.96
C GLU A 93 19.26 1.92 -3.99
N GLN A 94 18.78 2.36 -2.83
CA GLN A 94 18.18 1.50 -1.79
C GLN A 94 17.02 2.20 -1.12
N LEU A 95 15.99 2.53 -1.91
CA LEU A 95 14.73 2.98 -1.35
C LEU A 95 13.89 1.73 -1.00
N LEU A 96 13.73 1.50 0.31
CA LEU A 96 13.22 0.29 1.00
C LEU A 96 14.28 -0.78 1.34
#